data_AF-A0A930R4H5-F1
#
_entry.id   AF-A0A930R4H5-F1
#
_cell.length_a   1.000
_cell.length_b   1.000
_cell.length_c   1.000
_cell.angle_alpha   90.00
_cell.angle_beta   90.00
_cell.angle_gamma   90.00
#
_symmetry.space_group_name_H-M   'P 1'
#
loop_
_entity.id
_entity.type
_entity.pdbx_description
1 polymer ?
#
loop_
_entity_poly.entity_id
_entity_poly.type
_entity_poly.pdbx_seq_one_letter_code
_entity_poly.pdbx_strand_id
1 'polypeptide(L)' 'SPLSAHRGFFGSHPFSRVNDFLTRVGETPIDWQLPPAEQIET' A
#
# COMPACT_ATOMS: atom_id res chain seq x y z
N SER A 1 -9.49 10.25 5.52
CA SER A 1 -9.92 11.29 6.47
C SER A 1 -9.79 10.75 7.89
N PRO A 2 -9.40 11.57 8.88
CA PRO A 2 -9.33 11.15 10.29
C PRO A 2 -10.64 10.53 10.81
N LEU A 3 -11.79 11.10 10.42
CA LEU A 3 -13.12 10.66 10.88
C LEU A 3 -13.44 9.20 10.54
N SER A 4 -12.94 8.69 9.41
CA SER A 4 -13.18 7.31 8.95
C SER A 4 -12.00 6.36 9.16
N ALA A 5 -10.82 6.87 9.52
CA ALA A 5 -9.62 6.05 9.63
C ALA A 5 -9.78 4.92 10.66
N HIS A 6 -10.30 5.24 11.84
CA HIS A 6 -10.57 4.28 12.92
C HIS A 6 -11.82 3.43 12.70
N ARG A 7 -12.71 3.83 11.79
CA ARG A 7 -14.01 3.15 11.56
C ARG A 7 -13.98 2.17 10.40
N GLY A 8 -12.81 1.88 9.83
CA GLY A 8 -12.70 0.88 8.77
C GLY A 8 -11.43 0.92 7.94
N PHE A 9 -10.57 1.94 8.07
CA PHE A 9 -9.30 1.95 7.33
C PHE A 9 -8.23 1.11 8.03
N PHE A 10 -7.95 1.40 9.31
CA PHE A 10 -7.00 0.61 10.08
C PHE A 10 -7.53 -0.83 10.24
N GLY A 11 -6.71 -1.82 9.88
CA GLY A 11 -7.10 -3.24 9.84
C GLY A 11 -7.76 -3.70 8.53
N SER A 12 -8.03 -2.80 7.57
CA SER A 12 -8.56 -3.21 6.25
C SER A 12 -7.48 -3.76 5.30
N HIS A 13 -6.20 -3.65 5.65
CA HIS A 13 -5.08 -4.21 4.87
C HIS A 13 -5.16 -3.98 3.34
N PRO A 14 -5.46 -2.76 2.85
CA PRO A 14 -5.70 -2.55 1.42
C PRO A 14 -4.45 -2.84 0.57
N PHE A 15 -3.27 -2.47 1.05
CA PHE A 15 -1.99 -2.63 0.34
C PHE A 15 -1.63 -4.11 0.10
N SER A 16 -1.72 -4.95 1.15
CA SER A 16 -1.41 -6.37 1.00
C SER A 16 -2.46 -7.10 0.18
N ARG A 17 -3.76 -6.78 0.33
CA ARG A 17 -4.82 -7.40 -0.50
C ARG A 17 -4.63 -7.10 -1.98
N VAL A 18 -4.16 -5.91 -2.33
CA VAL A 18 -3.83 -5.57 -3.73
C VAL A 18 -2.67 -6.43 -4.21
N ASN A 19 -1.60 -6.57 -3.43
CA ASN A 19 -0.46 -7.43 -3.80
C ASN A 19 -0.83 -8.91 -3.89
N ASP A 20 -1.71 -9.40 -3.02
CA ASP A 20 -2.25 -10.76 -3.08
C ASP A 20 -3.03 -10.98 -4.38
N PHE A 21 -3.84 -9.99 -4.78
CA PHE A 21 -4.57 -10.03 -6.04
C PHE A 21 -3.61 -10.04 -7.23
N LEU A 22 -2.63 -9.14 -7.27
CA LEU A 22 -1.62 -9.07 -8.34
C LEU A 22 -0.89 -10.41 -8.48
N THR A 23 -0.44 -10.97 -7.36
CA THR A 23 0.21 -12.29 -7.34
C THR A 23 -0.70 -13.39 -7.91
N ARG A 24 -2.00 -13.38 -7.57
CA ARG A 24 -2.97 -14.37 -8.07
C ARG A 24 -3.18 -14.28 -9.58
N VAL A 25 -3.07 -13.09 -10.16
CA VAL A 25 -3.21 -12.89 -11.62
C VAL A 25 -1.88 -12.98 -12.37
N GLY A 26 -0.78 -13.31 -11.68
CA GLY A 26 0.55 -13.44 -12.27
C GLY A 26 1.28 -12.12 -12.47
N GLU A 27 0.78 -11.03 -11.88
CA GLU A 27 1.39 -9.71 -11.92
C GLU A 27 2.37 -9.51 -10.76
N THR A 28 3.30 -8.57 -10.95
CA THR A 28 4.31 -8.26 -9.93
C THR A 28 3.69 -7.45 -8.79
N PRO A 29 3.90 -7.81 -7.51
CA PRO A 29 3.48 -7.02 -6.37
C PRO A 29 4.06 -5.61 -6.40
N ILE A 30 3.31 -4.63 -5.87
CA ILE A 30 3.77 -3.25 -5.75
C ILE A 30 4.59 -3.11 -4.46
N ASP A 31 5.78 -2.52 -4.58
CA ASP A 31 6.50 -2.01 -3.43
C ASP A 31 5.89 -0.67 -3.01
N TRP A 32 5.25 -0.67 -1.83
CA TRP A 32 4.61 0.52 -1.27
C TRP A 32 5.55 1.36 -0.42
N GLN A 33 6.80 0.91 -0.22
CA GLN A 33 7.80 1.67 0.48
C GLN A 33 8.17 2.91 -0.34
N LEU A 34 8.07 4.07 0.29
CA LEU A 34 8.56 5.29 -0.33
C LEU A 34 10.10 5.28 -0.34
N PRO A 35 10.72 5.86 -1.37
CA PRO A 35 12.16 6.04 -1.36
C PRO A 35 12.56 6.88 -0.12
N PRO A 36 13.74 6.61 0.46
CA PRO A 36 14.31 7.47 1.49
C PRO A 36 14.43 8.91 1.00
N ALA A 37 14.32 9.86 1.91
CA ALA A 37 14.23 11.29 1.60
C ALA A 37 15.46 11.80 0.83
N GLU A 38 16.62 11.19 1.06
CA GLU A 38 17.90 11.48 0.42
C GLU A 38 17.92 11.10 -1.07
N GLN A 39 16.99 10.25 -1.51
CA GLN A 39 16.83 9.86 -2.91
C GLN A 39 15.75 10.67 -3.63
N ILE A 40 15.11 11.61 -2.92
CA ILE A 40 14.16 12.58 -3.46
C ILE A 40 14.93 13.87 -3.79
N GLU A 41 15.96 13.80 -4.61
CA GLU A 41 16.61 14.99 -5.17
C GLU A 41 15.98 15.32 -6.54
N THR A 42 15.71 16.61 -6.75
CA THR A 42 14.95 17.17 -7.90
C THR A 42 15.87 17.54 -9.06
#